data_AF-A0A0W8D9Q5-F1
#
_entry.id   AF-A0A0W8D9Q5-F1
#
_cell.length_a   1.000
_cell.length_b   1.000
_cell.length_c   1.000
_cell.angle_alpha   90.00
_cell.angle_beta   90.00
_cell.angle_gamma   90.00
#
_symmetry.space_group_name_H-M   'P 1'
#
loop_
_entity.id
_entity.type
_entity.pdbx_description
1 polymer ?
#
loop_
_entity_poly.entity_id
_entity_poly.type
_entity_poly.pdbx_seq_one_letter_code
_entity_poly.pdbx_strand_id
1 'polypeptide(L)'
;MHISKILYGAAKPYNTSIEASGVPELDWQRFFDISEQVPTIVRIDSEADEDHTRSCGLIVQKMPPTEAHERHYELDDLAFDKLPFYASELKKNTDLLEYLNELIPGADITDNNCKRVPLDYYCRCSKDNYAHRLKDMGASDLKQIATDVGSAGVDLTCHFCNDAHHFSADELDGLIESLSETQK
;
A
#
# COMPACT_ATOMS: atom_id res chain seq x y z
N MET A 1 -0.32 10.19 -11.40
CA MET A 1 -0.01 8.99 -10.59
C MET A 1 1.24 8.33 -11.13
N HIS A 2 2.17 7.93 -10.26
CA HIS A 2 3.38 7.19 -10.63
C HIS A 2 3.35 5.80 -9.99
N ILE A 3 3.54 4.77 -10.80
CA ILE A 3 3.51 3.37 -10.37
C ILE A 3 4.84 2.72 -10.73
N SER A 4 5.46 2.08 -9.73
CA SER A 4 6.72 1.36 -9.86
C SER A 4 6.52 -0.10 -9.48
N LYS A 5 6.73 -1.02 -10.43
CA LYS A 5 6.57 -2.46 -10.26
C LYS A 5 7.93 -3.15 -10.31
N ILE A 6 8.32 -3.82 -9.23
CA ILE A 6 9.50 -4.69 -9.23
C ILE A 6 9.01 -6.12 -9.44
N LEU A 7 9.30 -6.68 -10.62
CA LEU A 7 8.91 -8.05 -10.98
C LEU A 7 9.88 -9.06 -10.34
N TYR A 8 9.40 -10.27 -10.11
CA TYR A 8 10.25 -11.35 -9.59
C TYR A 8 11.44 -11.60 -10.53
N GLY A 9 12.66 -11.53 -9.97
CA GLY A 9 13.90 -11.68 -10.74
C GLY A 9 14.35 -10.44 -11.51
N ALA A 10 13.60 -9.33 -11.49
CA ALA A 10 14.00 -8.09 -12.14
C ALA A 10 14.90 -7.24 -11.23
N ALA A 11 16.04 -6.79 -11.76
CA ALA A 11 16.98 -5.92 -11.03
C ALA A 11 16.53 -4.45 -10.97
N LYS A 12 15.67 -4.02 -11.89
CA LYS A 12 15.16 -2.64 -11.98
C LYS A 12 13.64 -2.65 -12.07
N PRO A 13 12.96 -1.64 -11.50
CA PRO A 13 11.52 -1.52 -11.61
C PRO A 13 11.07 -1.17 -13.03
N TYR A 14 9.88 -1.62 -13.39
CA TYR A 14 9.08 -1.07 -14.48
C TYR A 14 8.27 0.10 -13.96
N ASN A 15 8.34 1.25 -14.65
CA ASN A 15 7.73 2.49 -14.19
C ASN A 15 6.69 2.97 -15.18
N THR A 16 5.52 3.31 -14.67
CA THR A 16 4.43 3.95 -15.41
C THR A 16 4.12 5.29 -14.76
N SER A 17 3.93 6.31 -15.60
CA SER A 17 3.40 7.60 -15.17
C SER A 17 2.18 7.95 -16.01
N ILE A 18 1.07 8.24 -15.34
CA ILE A 18 -0.15 8.76 -15.96
C ILE A 18 -0.57 10.05 -15.28
N GLU A 19 -1.33 10.89 -15.97
CA GLU A 19 -1.94 12.07 -15.36
C GLU A 19 -2.88 11.65 -14.23
N ALA A 20 -2.77 12.29 -13.05
CA ALA A 20 -3.69 12.08 -11.95
C ALA A 20 -4.88 13.03 -12.07
N SER A 21 -6.08 12.50 -11.91
CA SER A 21 -7.32 13.24 -11.70
C SER A 21 -7.50 13.68 -10.25
N GLY A 22 -6.80 13.03 -9.31
CA GLY A 22 -7.00 13.24 -7.87
C GLY A 22 -8.15 12.42 -7.29
N VAL A 23 -8.87 11.66 -8.13
CA VAL A 23 -9.87 10.67 -7.71
C VAL A 23 -9.23 9.29 -7.82
N PRO A 24 -8.93 8.60 -6.69
CA PRO A 24 -8.19 7.34 -6.72
C PRO A 24 -8.81 6.27 -7.63
N GLU A 25 -10.14 6.11 -7.61
CA GLU A 25 -10.84 5.15 -8.48
C GLU A 25 -10.56 5.41 -9.96
N LEU A 26 -10.71 6.66 -10.42
CA LEU A 26 -10.48 7.04 -11.81
C LEU A 26 -9.01 6.91 -12.22
N ASP A 27 -8.09 7.22 -11.31
CA ASP A 27 -6.66 7.11 -11.55
C ASP A 27 -6.25 5.64 -11.74
N TRP A 28 -6.75 4.74 -10.89
CA TRP A 28 -6.54 3.30 -11.03
C TRP A 28 -7.22 2.73 -12.27
N GLN A 29 -8.45 3.14 -12.57
CA GLN A 29 -9.14 2.76 -13.80
C GLN A 29 -8.30 3.14 -15.03
N ARG A 30 -7.86 4.40 -15.11
CA ARG A 30 -6.99 4.90 -16.18
C ARG A 30 -5.67 4.15 -16.29
N PHE A 31 -5.09 3.75 -15.16
CA PHE A 31 -3.87 2.96 -15.15
C PHE A 31 -4.06 1.61 -15.86
N PHE A 32 -5.13 0.88 -15.53
CA PHE A 32 -5.41 -0.39 -16.20
C PHE A 32 -5.74 -0.20 -17.68
N ASP A 33 -6.52 0.81 -18.02
CA ASP A 33 -6.92 1.09 -19.41
C ASP A 33 -5.73 1.44 -20.32
N ILE A 34 -4.82 2.30 -19.84
CA ILE A 34 -3.72 2.85 -20.66
C ILE A 34 -2.44 2.01 -20.54
N SER A 35 -2.05 1.64 -19.32
CA SER A 35 -0.75 1.01 -19.07
C SER A 35 -0.80 -0.49 -19.21
N GLU A 36 -1.79 -1.14 -18.59
CA GLU A 36 -1.90 -2.60 -18.62
C GLU A 36 -2.65 -3.07 -19.88
N GLN A 37 -3.53 -2.23 -20.43
CA GLN A 37 -4.38 -2.53 -21.59
C GLN A 37 -5.20 -3.82 -21.39
N VAL A 38 -5.61 -4.05 -20.14
CA VAL A 38 -6.48 -5.17 -19.77
C VAL A 38 -7.84 -4.61 -19.38
N PRO A 39 -8.95 -5.03 -20.01
CA PRO A 39 -10.29 -4.61 -19.60
C PRO A 39 -10.50 -4.90 -18.12
N THR A 40 -10.62 -3.84 -17.33
CA THR A 40 -10.67 -3.90 -15.87
C THR A 40 -11.69 -2.89 -15.38
N ILE A 41 -12.48 -3.24 -14.38
CA ILE A 41 -13.31 -2.31 -13.63
C ILE A 41 -12.69 -2.15 -12.24
N VAL A 42 -12.46 -0.89 -11.86
CA VAL A 42 -12.03 -0.51 -10.52
C VAL A 42 -13.17 0.19 -9.80
N ARG A 43 -13.41 -0.21 -8.55
CA ARG A 43 -14.24 0.52 -7.58
C ARG A 43 -13.46 0.76 -6.32
N ILE A 44 -13.50 1.98 -5.80
CA ILE A 44 -12.89 2.35 -4.53
C ILE A 44 -13.85 3.31 -3.84
N ASP A 45 -14.22 2.97 -2.61
CA ASP A 45 -15.06 3.84 -1.78
C ASP A 45 -14.46 3.97 -0.37
N SER A 46 -14.63 5.14 0.21
CA SER A 46 -14.16 5.42 1.57
C SER A 46 -15.13 6.36 2.28
N GLU A 47 -15.54 5.96 3.48
CA GLU A 47 -16.44 6.70 4.34
C GLU A 47 -15.75 6.93 5.68
N ALA A 48 -15.61 8.20 6.07
CA ALA A 48 -15.11 8.57 7.39
C ALA A 48 -16.30 8.93 8.30
N ASP A 49 -16.26 8.39 9.52
CA ASP A 49 -17.15 8.72 10.63
C ASP A 49 -16.33 9.43 11.73
N GLU A 50 -16.95 9.83 12.84
CA GLU A 50 -16.25 10.54 13.93
C GLU A 50 -15.09 9.73 14.53
N ASP A 51 -15.25 8.41 14.64
CA ASP A 51 -14.31 7.52 15.35
C ASP A 51 -13.39 6.70 14.44
N HIS A 52 -13.79 6.43 13.19
CA HIS A 52 -13.04 5.55 12.29
C HIS A 52 -13.27 5.91 10.82
N THR A 53 -12.33 5.51 9.97
CA THR A 53 -12.50 5.52 8.51
C THR A 53 -12.69 4.09 8.02
N ARG A 54 -13.67 3.88 7.15
CA ARG A 54 -13.89 2.62 6.42
C ARG A 54 -13.53 2.83 4.97
N SER A 55 -12.78 1.91 4.40
CA SER A 55 -12.45 1.93 2.97
C SER A 55 -12.60 0.54 2.39
N CYS A 56 -13.11 0.46 1.17
CA CYS A 56 -13.22 -0.78 0.43
C CYS A 56 -12.86 -0.57 -1.04
N GLY A 57 -12.46 -1.65 -1.70
CA GLY A 57 -12.19 -1.63 -3.12
C GLY A 57 -12.52 -2.97 -3.77
N LEU A 58 -12.82 -2.91 -5.06
CA LEU A 58 -13.06 -4.07 -5.91
C LEU A 58 -12.36 -3.85 -7.25
N ILE A 59 -11.67 -4.88 -7.71
CA ILE A 59 -11.09 -4.93 -9.05
C ILE A 59 -11.64 -6.17 -9.74
N VAL A 60 -12.29 -5.99 -10.88
CA VAL A 60 -12.77 -7.07 -11.74
C VAL A 60 -12.03 -6.96 -13.06
N GLN A 61 -11.29 -7.99 -13.44
CA GLN A 61 -10.41 -7.96 -14.60
C GLN A 61 -10.75 -9.10 -15.57
N LYS A 62 -10.90 -8.77 -16.86
CA LYS A 62 -11.13 -9.76 -17.90
C LYS A 62 -9.83 -10.53 -18.17
N MET A 63 -9.88 -11.84 -17.97
CA MET A 63 -8.75 -12.72 -18.28
C MET A 63 -8.66 -12.98 -19.79
N PRO A 64 -7.47 -13.30 -20.33
CA PRO A 64 -7.33 -13.75 -21.71
C PRO A 64 -8.27 -14.93 -21.99
N PRO A 65 -8.87 -15.00 -23.19
CA PRO A 65 -9.71 -16.13 -23.54
C PRO A 65 -8.89 -17.42 -23.48
N THR A 66 -9.38 -18.42 -22.77
CA THR A 66 -8.85 -19.78 -22.82
C THR A 66 -9.95 -20.70 -23.31
N GLU A 67 -9.62 -21.68 -24.16
CA GLU A 67 -10.59 -22.64 -24.69
C GLU A 67 -11.23 -23.52 -23.59
N ALA A 68 -10.66 -23.50 -22.38
CA ALA A 68 -11.03 -24.39 -21.27
C ALA A 68 -12.09 -23.81 -20.32
N HIS A 69 -12.54 -22.57 -20.51
CA HIS A 69 -13.55 -21.95 -19.64
C HIS A 69 -14.91 -21.88 -20.35
N GLU A 70 -15.89 -22.64 -19.85
CA GLU A 70 -17.27 -22.64 -20.37
C GLU A 70 -18.03 -21.34 -20.04
N ARG A 71 -17.55 -20.53 -19.08
CA ARG A 71 -18.21 -19.31 -18.62
C ARG A 71 -17.50 -18.08 -19.18
N HIS A 72 -18.20 -17.35 -20.04
CA HIS A 72 -17.78 -16.04 -20.52
C HIS A 72 -18.52 -14.97 -19.73
N TYR A 73 -17.78 -14.09 -19.06
CA TYR A 73 -18.34 -12.92 -18.39
C TYR A 73 -17.94 -11.68 -19.17
N GLU A 74 -18.91 -10.86 -19.52
CA GLU A 74 -18.65 -9.52 -20.01
C GLU A 74 -18.71 -8.53 -18.85
N LEU A 75 -17.87 -7.50 -18.88
CA LEU A 75 -17.82 -6.51 -17.81
C LEU A 75 -19.14 -5.72 -17.69
N ASP A 76 -19.92 -5.67 -18.77
CA ASP A 76 -21.26 -5.07 -18.80
C ASP A 76 -22.31 -5.89 -18.06
N ASP A 77 -22.03 -7.16 -17.72
CA ASP A 77 -22.94 -8.03 -16.96
C ASP A 77 -22.92 -7.75 -15.45
N LEU A 78 -21.97 -6.91 -14.98
CA LEU A 78 -21.83 -6.57 -13.57
C LEU A 78 -22.99 -5.71 -13.09
N ALA A 79 -23.56 -6.05 -11.93
CA ALA A 79 -24.82 -5.47 -11.44
C ALA A 79 -24.65 -4.11 -10.74
N PHE A 80 -23.63 -3.32 -11.07
CA PHE A 80 -23.34 -2.04 -10.38
C PHE A 80 -24.50 -1.03 -10.46
N ASP A 81 -25.30 -1.06 -11.52
CA ASP A 81 -26.47 -0.18 -11.68
C ASP A 81 -27.59 -0.50 -10.67
N LYS A 82 -27.64 -1.75 -10.18
CA LYS A 82 -28.67 -2.24 -9.25
C LYS A 82 -28.15 -2.34 -7.82
N LEU A 83 -26.85 -2.59 -7.68
CA LEU A 83 -26.15 -2.84 -6.43
C LEU A 83 -24.90 -1.96 -6.39
N PRO A 84 -24.99 -0.74 -5.84
CA PRO A 84 -23.83 0.12 -5.75
C PRO A 84 -22.78 -0.47 -4.80
N PHE A 85 -21.51 -0.19 -5.08
CA PHE A 85 -20.38 -0.62 -4.26
C PHE A 85 -19.93 0.50 -3.34
N TYR A 86 -20.46 0.51 -2.12
CA TYR A 86 -20.13 1.50 -1.09
C TYR A 86 -19.68 0.85 0.21
N ALA A 87 -18.76 1.50 0.92
CA ALA A 87 -18.25 1.05 2.22
C ALA A 87 -19.36 0.88 3.25
N SER A 88 -20.42 1.69 3.17
CA SER A 88 -21.59 1.64 4.04
C SER A 88 -22.50 0.43 3.77
N GLU A 89 -22.56 -0.09 2.53
CA GLU A 89 -23.34 -1.27 2.18
C GLU A 89 -22.64 -2.57 2.59
N LEU A 90 -21.31 -2.61 2.51
CA LEU A 90 -20.51 -3.74 3.03
C LEU A 90 -20.68 -3.94 4.55
N LYS A 91 -21.07 -2.90 5.29
CA LYS A 91 -21.42 -3.01 6.71
C LYS A 91 -22.76 -3.74 6.92
N LYS A 92 -23.72 -3.56 6.02
CA LYS A 92 -25.09 -4.08 6.16
C LYS A 92 -25.18 -5.54 5.72
N ASN A 93 -24.42 -5.92 4.71
CA ASN A 93 -24.38 -7.30 4.22
C ASN A 93 -23.56 -8.18 5.17
N THR A 94 -24.22 -9.20 5.73
CA THR A 94 -23.56 -10.11 6.68
C THR A 94 -22.70 -11.18 5.98
N ASP A 95 -22.93 -11.41 4.69
CA ASP A 95 -22.13 -12.32 3.86
C ASP A 95 -21.55 -11.59 2.63
N LEU A 96 -20.23 -11.39 2.65
CA LEU A 96 -19.50 -10.76 1.55
C LEU A 96 -19.52 -11.61 0.28
N LEU A 97 -19.52 -12.94 0.39
CA LEU A 97 -19.53 -13.83 -0.77
C LEU A 97 -20.89 -13.78 -1.48
N GLU A 98 -21.98 -13.74 -0.72
CA GLU A 98 -23.32 -13.54 -1.26
C GLU A 98 -23.40 -12.20 -2.00
N TYR A 99 -22.96 -11.11 -1.36
CA TYR A 99 -22.90 -9.79 -1.98
C TYR A 99 -22.09 -9.78 -3.29
N LEU A 100 -20.91 -10.42 -3.32
CA LEU A 100 -20.10 -10.50 -4.52
C LEU A 100 -20.76 -11.35 -5.62
N ASN A 101 -21.50 -12.41 -5.27
CA ASN A 101 -22.25 -13.21 -6.25
C ASN A 101 -23.46 -12.49 -6.83
N GLU A 102 -24.11 -11.62 -6.05
CA GLU A 102 -25.16 -10.73 -6.58
C GLU A 102 -24.58 -9.66 -7.50
N LEU A 103 -23.42 -9.10 -7.13
CA LEU A 103 -22.73 -8.07 -7.89
C LEU A 103 -22.13 -8.61 -9.20
N ILE A 104 -21.69 -9.86 -9.19
CA ILE A 104 -21.07 -10.55 -10.33
C ILE A 104 -21.90 -11.80 -10.65
N PRO A 105 -23.05 -11.65 -11.34
CA PRO A 105 -23.96 -12.76 -11.60
C PRO A 105 -23.26 -13.94 -12.26
N GLY A 106 -23.45 -15.12 -11.68
CA GLY A 106 -22.89 -16.38 -12.19
C GLY A 106 -21.43 -16.64 -11.80
N ALA A 107 -20.76 -15.75 -11.05
CA ALA A 107 -19.38 -15.96 -10.60
C ALA A 107 -19.20 -17.21 -9.72
N ASP A 108 -20.24 -17.62 -8.98
CA ASP A 108 -20.25 -18.83 -8.14
C ASP A 108 -19.07 -18.83 -7.15
N ILE A 109 -18.88 -17.68 -6.50
CA ILE A 109 -17.82 -17.45 -5.52
C ILE A 109 -18.20 -18.19 -4.24
N THR A 110 -17.32 -19.09 -3.81
CA THR A 110 -17.50 -19.94 -2.62
C THR A 110 -16.23 -19.90 -1.78
N ASP A 111 -16.29 -20.37 -0.54
CA ASP A 111 -15.08 -20.47 0.31
C ASP A 111 -13.98 -21.37 -0.29
N ASN A 112 -14.34 -22.29 -1.20
CA ASN A 112 -13.38 -23.19 -1.84
C ASN A 112 -12.59 -22.53 -2.97
N ASN A 113 -13.13 -21.48 -3.61
CA ASN A 113 -12.48 -20.76 -4.70
C ASN A 113 -12.09 -19.32 -4.33
N CYS A 114 -12.49 -18.86 -3.15
CA CYS A 114 -12.13 -17.56 -2.60
C CYS A 114 -11.00 -17.70 -1.57
N LYS A 115 -9.82 -17.14 -1.89
CA LYS A 115 -8.73 -17.04 -0.92
C LYS A 115 -8.89 -15.77 -0.09
N ARG A 116 -8.98 -15.92 1.23
CA ARG A 116 -8.98 -14.80 2.19
C ARG A 116 -7.58 -14.58 2.74
N VAL A 117 -7.11 -13.34 2.70
CA VAL A 117 -5.81 -12.93 3.26
C VAL A 117 -6.06 -11.75 4.19
N PRO A 118 -5.76 -11.84 5.49
CA PRO A 118 -5.88 -10.70 6.39
C PRO A 118 -4.88 -9.62 5.97
N LEU A 119 -5.35 -8.37 5.97
CA LEU A 119 -4.55 -7.20 5.67
C LEU A 119 -4.43 -6.37 6.94
N ASP A 120 -3.21 -5.96 7.23
CA ASP A 120 -2.91 -5.08 8.36
C ASP A 120 -1.83 -4.08 7.94
N TYR A 121 -1.81 -2.92 8.59
CA TYR A 121 -0.77 -1.92 8.39
C TYR A 121 0.54 -2.41 9.01
N TYR A 122 1.63 -2.31 8.26
CA TYR A 122 2.95 -2.69 8.74
C TYR A 122 4.03 -1.71 8.26
N CYS A 123 4.76 -1.12 9.20
CA CYS A 123 5.94 -0.31 8.93
C CYS A 123 7.21 -1.07 9.30
N ARG A 124 8.26 -0.93 8.48
CA ARG A 124 9.58 -1.56 8.70
C ARG A 124 10.55 -0.67 9.47
N CYS A 125 10.09 0.45 10.02
CA CYS A 125 10.95 1.32 10.82
C CYS A 125 11.42 0.59 12.08
N SER A 126 12.64 0.90 12.50
CA SER A 126 13.19 0.44 13.76
C SER A 126 14.27 1.40 14.18
N LYS A 127 14.55 1.46 15.49
CA LYS A 127 15.64 2.28 16.02
C LYS A 127 16.98 1.91 15.37
N ASP A 128 17.23 0.62 15.12
CA ASP A 128 18.45 0.16 14.43
C ASP A 128 18.55 0.69 12.98
N ASN A 129 17.45 0.66 12.22
CA ASN A 129 17.42 1.23 10.87
C ASN A 129 17.70 2.73 10.89
N TYR A 130 17.22 3.45 11.90
CA TYR A 130 17.51 4.87 12.08
C TYR A 130 18.94 5.12 12.55
N ALA A 131 19.52 4.24 13.37
CA ALA A 131 20.92 4.30 13.77
C ALA A 131 21.85 4.17 12.55
N HIS A 132 21.54 3.27 11.62
CA HIS A 132 22.26 3.16 10.35
C HIS A 132 22.15 4.44 9.52
N ARG A 133 20.95 5.04 9.41
CA ARG A 133 20.78 6.31 8.68
C ARG A 133 21.55 7.48 9.31
N LEU A 134 21.60 7.55 10.63
CA LEU A 134 22.43 8.54 11.34
C LEU A 134 23.91 8.35 11.02
N LYS A 135 24.37 7.10 10.92
CA LYS A 135 25.75 6.80 10.52
C LYS A 135 26.03 7.18 9.07
N ASP A 136 25.08 7.00 8.17
CA ASP A 136 25.22 7.34 6.73
C ASP A 136 25.42 8.84 6.48
N MET A 137 25.02 9.71 7.42
CA MET A 137 25.32 11.15 7.36
C MET A 137 26.81 11.46 7.55
N GLY A 138 27.56 10.53 8.15
CA GLY A 138 28.98 10.69 8.43
C GLY A 138 29.28 11.36 9.76
N ALA A 139 30.53 11.18 10.23
CA ALA A 139 30.93 11.54 11.57
C ALA A 139 30.90 13.05 11.86
N SER A 140 31.12 13.90 10.86
CA SER A 140 31.10 15.36 11.03
C SER A 140 29.70 15.85 11.37
N ASP A 141 28.71 15.47 10.55
CA ASP A 141 27.33 15.90 10.70
C ASP A 141 26.71 15.34 11.99
N LEU A 142 27.01 14.07 12.30
CA LEU A 142 26.52 13.44 13.52
C LEU A 142 27.09 14.10 14.80
N LYS A 143 28.37 14.51 14.78
CA LYS A 143 28.97 15.28 15.89
C LYS A 143 28.35 16.66 16.03
N GLN A 144 28.04 17.32 14.92
CA GLN A 144 27.36 18.61 14.95
C GLN A 144 25.97 18.47 15.59
N ILE A 145 25.19 17.46 15.17
CA ILE A 145 23.88 17.14 15.77
C ILE A 145 24.02 16.90 17.28
N ALA A 146 24.94 16.03 17.69
CA ALA A 146 25.16 15.72 19.10
C ALA A 146 25.52 16.98 19.93
N THR A 147 26.30 17.89 19.35
CA THR A 147 26.67 19.16 20.00
C THR A 147 25.46 20.09 20.13
N ASP A 148 24.64 20.20 19.09
CA ASP A 148 23.50 21.12 19.05
C ASP A 148 22.37 20.67 19.99
N VAL A 149 22.11 19.36 20.07
CA VAL A 149 21.07 18.80 20.95
C VAL A 149 21.56 18.58 22.39
N GLY A 150 22.86 18.42 22.59
CA GLY A 150 23.48 18.18 23.89
C GLY A 150 22.87 16.99 24.63
N SER A 151 22.65 17.13 25.93
CA SER A 151 22.11 16.07 26.78
C SER A 151 20.64 15.72 26.51
N ALA A 152 19.94 16.51 25.69
CA ALA A 152 18.54 16.23 25.34
C ALA A 152 18.40 15.07 24.35
N GLY A 153 19.45 14.76 23.57
CA GLY A 153 19.37 13.78 22.50
C GLY A 153 18.51 14.24 21.31
N VAL A 154 18.17 13.32 20.42
CA VAL A 154 17.41 13.61 19.19
C VAL A 154 16.29 12.60 18.97
N ASP A 155 15.12 13.09 18.55
CA ASP A 155 14.00 12.25 18.12
C ASP A 155 13.95 12.16 16.59
N LEU A 156 13.93 10.93 16.08
CA LEU A 156 13.73 10.66 14.66
C LEU A 156 12.33 10.09 14.44
N THR A 157 11.46 10.89 13.83
CA THR A 157 10.09 10.48 13.52
C THR A 157 10.00 9.81 12.17
N CYS A 158 9.33 8.66 12.11
CA CYS A 158 9.08 7.97 10.85
C CYS A 158 8.01 8.66 10.01
N HIS A 159 8.35 9.08 8.80
CA HIS A 159 7.37 9.67 7.88
C HIS A 159 6.25 8.71 7.42
N PHE A 160 6.39 7.40 7.66
CA PHE A 160 5.40 6.40 7.25
C PHE A 160 4.41 6.04 8.35
N CYS A 161 4.89 5.71 9.55
CA CYS A 161 4.03 5.31 10.68
C CYS A 161 3.94 6.37 11.80
N ASN A 162 4.74 7.43 11.71
CA ASN A 162 4.85 8.48 12.72
C ASN A 162 5.42 8.03 14.08
N ASP A 163 6.00 6.83 14.17
CA ASP A 163 6.73 6.41 15.37
C ASP A 163 7.96 7.29 15.58
N ALA A 164 8.18 7.69 16.83
CA ALA A 164 9.35 8.43 17.25
C ALA A 164 10.43 7.47 17.80
N HIS A 165 11.64 7.60 17.30
CA HIS A 165 12.81 6.88 17.78
C HIS A 165 13.78 7.85 18.45
N HIS A 166 13.77 7.87 19.79
CA HIS A 166 14.65 8.71 20.59
C HIS A 166 16.07 8.15 20.65
N PHE A 167 17.08 8.99 20.45
CA PHE A 167 18.50 8.71 20.65
C PHE A 167 19.07 9.65 21.70
N SER A 168 19.52 9.08 22.81
CA SER A 168 20.20 9.82 23.87
C SER A 168 21.59 10.30 23.43
N ALA A 169 22.18 11.24 24.19
CA ALA A 169 23.55 11.70 23.95
C ALA A 169 24.57 10.54 23.94
N ASP A 170 24.47 9.62 24.92
CA ASP A 170 25.34 8.44 25.02
C ASP A 170 25.20 7.52 23.79
N GLU A 171 23.98 7.38 23.26
CA GLU A 171 23.76 6.60 22.04
C GLU A 171 24.36 7.30 20.82
N LEU A 172 24.24 8.62 20.70
CA LEU A 172 24.88 9.39 19.63
C LEU A 172 26.41 9.27 19.69
N ASP A 173 27.00 9.38 20.87
CA ASP A 173 28.44 9.21 21.08
C ASP A 173 28.88 7.79 20.68
N GLY A 174 28.14 6.76 21.07
CA GLY A 174 28.41 5.38 20.66
C GLY A 174 28.32 5.19 19.14
N LEU A 175 27.38 5.86 18.46
CA LEU A 175 27.31 5.84 16.99
C LEU A 175 28.54 6.51 16.36
N ILE A 176 28.98 7.66 16.90
CA ILE A 176 30.18 8.39 16.45
C ILE A 176 31.44 7.55 16.63
N GLU A 177 31.61 6.88 17.77
CA GLU A 177 32.75 6.00 18.04
C GLU A 177 32.81 4.85 17.03
N SER A 178 31.68 4.18 16.78
CA SER A 178 31.62 3.05 15.85
C SER A 178 32.00 3.41 14.39
N LEU A 179 31.77 4.66 13.99
CA LEU A 179 32.20 5.18 12.68
C LEU A 179 33.72 5.33 12.60
N SER A 180 34.37 5.70 13.71
CA SER A 180 35.82 5.90 13.76
C SER A 180 36.61 4.57 13.73
N GLU A 181 36.01 3.48 14.21
CA GLU A 181 36.59 2.13 14.16
C GLU A 181 36.48 1.51 12.77
N THR A 182 35.40 1.78 12.04
CA THR A 182 35.17 1.23 10.69
C THR A 182 36.07 1.89 9.62
N GLN A 183 36.69 3.02 9.93
CA GLN A 183 37.60 3.76 9.05
C GLN A 183 39.09 3.38 9.23
N LYS A 184 39.42 2.46 10.15
CA LYS A 184 40.76 1.88 10.32
C LYS A 184 40.89 0.53 9.63
#